data_AF-A0A2S3QNI5-F1
#
_entry.id   AF-A0A2S3QNI5-F1
#
_cell.length_a   1.000
_cell.length_b   1.000
_cell.length_c   1.000
_cell.angle_alpha   90.00
_cell.angle_beta   90.00
_cell.angle_gamma   90.00
#
_symmetry.space_group_name_H-M   'P 1'
#
loop_
_entity.id
_entity.type
_entity.pdbx_description
1 polymer ?
#
loop_
_entity_poly.entity_id
_entity_poly.type
_entity_poly.pdbx_seq_one_letter_code
_entity_poly.pdbx_strand_id
1 'polypeptide(L)'
;MTAQVLSNFFFYDNQFSFEDHKVYAFIGNETKDYLQRQLTVDLNEVVNRASLACRLDRTGRVYSFFYLINNADRYYLVVNNDLAQATIEELEKFIIMEDIEIKELNKVATISTHKKDDFVPVTIFDGQAYIGLTDKAVESTISKEFLDKLITLSAWPIFNLNITQKDLVNETRLNEYAVSYKKGCFLGQETAAKIESRRGAARFPVLVESRIKLEGDELSAEGKKLKILSSYEEQGMFFYSVKAPRDFLINDLDIDSNMKIKTYPIENLSADGLSEVFFNKAVSLYHKKEVEKAIELLDMVISFNPHYADAYESKGVILGNSGDHQKAIDVMDQLLKVDENSVMAHTNKSLYLMKLGKIEEAEEEKSLATVASFKRFGDEAKFKKEQEERERAEKEDRARRFDMFNKVLAIDENDVVANYGLADIHFSNDKFDKAMGHIEIVLNENPKYSVAYLLKSKILFKQKKYDDCLSVIEKGMPIATSQGELMPANEMQALKSKISKL
;
A
#
# COMPACT_ATOMS: atom_id res chain seq x y z
N MET A 1 -1.35 10.84 9.28
CA MET A 1 -0.04 11.02 9.94
C MET A 1 1.00 10.09 9.34
N THR A 2 0.81 8.76 9.37
CA THR A 2 1.77 7.78 8.82
C THR A 2 2.25 8.07 7.40
N ALA A 3 1.31 8.24 6.45
CA ALA A 3 1.65 8.55 5.07
C ALA A 3 2.34 9.91 4.90
N GLN A 4 2.06 10.88 5.78
CA GLN A 4 2.72 12.18 5.77
C GLN A 4 4.19 12.06 6.20
N VAL A 5 4.50 11.20 7.19
CA VAL A 5 5.87 10.94 7.64
C VAL A 5 6.66 10.24 6.54
N LEU A 6 6.11 9.16 5.96
CA LEU A 6 6.74 8.45 4.84
C LEU A 6 6.97 9.36 3.64
N SER A 7 5.96 10.16 3.27
CA SER A 7 6.08 11.07 2.13
C SER A 7 7.09 12.19 2.38
N ASN A 8 7.16 12.74 3.61
CA ASN A 8 8.20 13.72 3.96
C ASN A 8 9.61 13.10 3.79
N PHE A 9 9.79 11.82 4.13
CA PHE A 9 11.08 11.16 3.95
C PHE A 9 11.48 11.08 2.48
N PHE A 10 10.61 10.57 1.60
CA PHE A 10 10.93 10.45 0.17
C PHE A 10 11.00 11.78 -0.57
N PHE A 11 10.46 12.85 0.02
CA PHE A 11 10.42 14.16 -0.59
C PHE A 11 11.74 14.94 -0.50
N TYR A 12 12.36 14.98 0.68
CA TYR A 12 13.64 15.70 0.83
C TYR A 12 14.79 14.86 0.27
N ASP A 13 15.90 15.50 -0.09
CA ASP A 13 17.16 14.82 -0.45
C ASP A 13 17.79 14.20 0.80
N ASN A 14 17.20 13.08 1.20
CA ASN A 14 17.60 12.36 2.38
C ASN A 14 18.63 11.31 2.03
N GLN A 15 19.64 11.18 2.89
CA GLN A 15 20.65 10.15 2.77
C GLN A 15 21.09 9.65 4.14
N PHE A 16 21.48 8.39 4.21
CA PHE A 16 22.11 7.77 5.38
C PHE A 16 22.91 6.53 4.96
N SER A 17 23.82 6.09 5.82
CA SER A 17 24.72 4.95 5.56
C SER A 17 24.41 3.78 6.49
N PHE A 18 24.59 2.56 5.97
CA PHE A 18 24.55 1.33 6.76
C PHE A 18 25.94 1.06 7.38
N GLU A 19 26.25 1.75 8.48
CA GLU A 19 27.57 1.67 9.15
C GLU A 19 27.81 0.32 9.87
N ASP A 20 26.74 -0.37 10.23
CA ASP A 20 26.73 -1.67 10.90
C ASP A 20 26.63 -2.85 9.91
N HIS A 21 27.00 -2.64 8.64
CA HIS A 21 26.93 -3.65 7.59
C HIS A 21 28.27 -3.84 6.89
N LYS A 22 28.51 -5.07 6.43
CA LYS A 22 29.62 -5.44 5.54
C LYS A 22 29.15 -5.59 4.11
N VAL A 23 30.03 -5.26 3.17
CA VAL A 23 29.79 -5.40 1.73
C VAL A 23 30.63 -6.53 1.16
N TYR A 24 29.99 -7.47 0.48
CA TYR A 24 30.66 -8.57 -0.21
C TYR A 24 30.37 -8.52 -1.70
N ALA A 25 31.41 -8.59 -2.54
CA ALA A 25 31.28 -8.72 -3.99
C ALA A 25 31.33 -10.19 -4.38
N PHE A 26 30.46 -10.57 -5.32
CA PHE A 26 30.48 -11.88 -5.97
C PHE A 26 31.09 -11.70 -7.36
N ILE A 27 32.17 -12.44 -7.63
CA ILE A 27 33.00 -12.29 -8.82
C ILE A 27 33.03 -13.62 -9.54
N GLY A 28 32.63 -13.63 -10.82
CA GLY A 28 32.72 -14.82 -11.67
C GLY A 28 31.47 -15.04 -12.51
N ASN A 29 31.61 -15.81 -13.59
CA ASN A 29 30.60 -15.87 -14.65
C ASN A 29 29.30 -16.59 -14.23
N GLU A 30 29.38 -17.47 -13.23
CA GLU A 30 28.25 -18.27 -12.74
C GLU A 30 27.51 -17.63 -11.56
N THR A 31 27.90 -16.41 -11.16
CA THR A 31 27.37 -15.70 -10.00
C THR A 31 25.83 -15.62 -10.01
N LYS A 32 25.25 -15.25 -11.16
CA LYS A 32 23.80 -15.10 -11.28
C LYS A 32 23.07 -16.42 -11.03
N ASP A 33 23.49 -17.49 -11.69
CA ASP A 33 22.82 -18.80 -11.60
C ASP A 33 23.00 -19.45 -10.23
N TYR A 34 24.14 -19.21 -9.59
CA TYR A 34 24.38 -19.61 -8.22
C TYR A 34 23.46 -18.87 -7.24
N LEU A 35 23.46 -17.53 -7.25
CA LEU A 35 22.61 -16.73 -6.35
C LEU A 35 21.11 -17.00 -6.60
N GLN A 36 20.70 -17.24 -7.84
CA GLN A 36 19.32 -17.63 -8.19
C GLN A 36 18.86 -18.89 -7.44
N ARG A 37 19.77 -19.87 -7.26
CA ARG A 37 19.50 -21.12 -6.54
C ARG A 37 19.51 -20.95 -5.02
N GLN A 38 20.35 -20.05 -4.49
CA GLN A 38 20.55 -19.93 -3.04
C GLN A 38 19.57 -18.99 -2.34
N LEU A 39 19.13 -17.93 -3.03
CA LEU A 39 18.37 -16.84 -2.43
C LEU A 39 16.86 -16.98 -2.63
N THR A 40 16.08 -16.18 -1.92
CA THR A 40 14.61 -16.14 -2.03
C THR A 40 14.08 -15.18 -3.11
N VAL A 41 14.90 -14.31 -3.67
CA VAL A 41 14.52 -13.36 -4.73
C VAL A 41 14.75 -13.93 -6.14
N ASP A 42 14.05 -13.40 -7.13
CA ASP A 42 14.32 -13.69 -8.54
C ASP A 42 15.36 -12.71 -9.10
N LEU A 43 16.57 -13.18 -9.41
CA LEU A 43 17.62 -12.34 -9.97
C LEU A 43 17.29 -11.81 -11.37
N ASN A 44 16.30 -12.38 -12.07
CA ASN A 44 15.81 -11.78 -13.31
C ASN A 44 15.03 -10.48 -13.07
N GLU A 45 14.45 -10.32 -11.88
CA GLU A 45 13.77 -9.09 -11.47
C GLU A 45 14.73 -8.09 -10.82
N VAL A 46 15.93 -8.53 -10.41
CA VAL A 46 17.00 -7.73 -9.77
C VAL A 46 18.11 -7.40 -10.78
N VAL A 47 17.76 -6.71 -11.86
CA VAL A 47 18.71 -6.20 -12.87
C VAL A 47 18.84 -4.69 -12.74
N ASN A 48 20.07 -4.18 -12.58
CA ASN A 48 20.40 -2.76 -12.34
C ASN A 48 19.58 -2.13 -11.21
N ARG A 49 19.38 -2.88 -10.14
CA ARG A 49 18.59 -2.50 -8.97
C ARG A 49 19.05 -3.28 -7.75
N ALA A 50 18.54 -2.91 -6.59
CA ALA A 50 18.68 -3.67 -5.37
C ALA A 50 17.33 -4.13 -4.81
N SER A 51 17.38 -5.19 -4.02
CA SER A 51 16.23 -5.74 -3.30
C SER A 51 16.71 -6.38 -2.00
N LEU A 52 15.85 -6.44 -1.00
CA LEU A 52 16.11 -7.32 0.14
C LEU A 52 16.09 -8.77 -0.36
N ALA A 53 16.97 -9.60 0.16
CA ALA A 53 17.00 -11.03 -0.13
C ALA A 53 17.22 -11.80 1.15
N CYS A 54 16.75 -13.05 1.19
CA CYS A 54 16.96 -13.94 2.31
C CYS A 54 17.70 -15.20 1.89
N ARG A 55 18.44 -15.72 2.85
CA ARG A 55 18.77 -17.14 2.95
C ARG A 55 17.82 -17.75 3.98
N LEU A 56 17.08 -18.78 3.60
CA LEU A 56 16.21 -19.51 4.52
C LEU A 56 16.81 -20.88 4.85
N ASP A 57 16.43 -21.45 5.99
CA ASP A 57 16.65 -22.86 6.28
C ASP A 57 15.60 -23.77 5.62
N ARG A 58 15.77 -25.10 5.76
CA ARG A 58 14.82 -26.11 5.22
C ARG A 58 13.40 -25.99 5.76
N THR A 59 13.22 -25.37 6.94
CA THR A 59 11.92 -25.18 7.58
C THR A 59 11.26 -23.86 7.18
N GLY A 60 11.97 -22.97 6.49
CA GLY A 60 11.53 -21.63 6.09
C GLY A 60 11.78 -20.55 7.15
N ARG A 61 12.69 -20.78 8.10
CA ARG A 61 13.17 -19.73 9.02
C ARG A 61 14.24 -18.89 8.36
N VAL A 62 14.28 -17.62 8.73
CA VAL A 62 15.25 -16.66 8.21
C VAL A 62 16.64 -17.04 8.75
N TYR A 63 17.52 -17.58 7.91
CA TYR A 63 18.92 -17.82 8.31
C TYR A 63 19.69 -16.51 8.31
N SER A 64 19.53 -15.74 7.24
CA SER A 64 20.02 -14.36 7.14
C SER A 64 19.22 -13.59 6.09
N PHE A 65 19.29 -12.27 6.17
CA PHE A 65 18.75 -11.38 5.14
C PHE A 65 19.69 -10.19 4.95
N PHE A 66 19.63 -9.60 3.77
CA PHE A 66 20.58 -8.59 3.31
C PHE A 66 20.05 -7.85 2.10
N TYR A 67 20.67 -6.73 1.75
CA TYR A 67 20.42 -6.11 0.45
C TYR A 67 21.29 -6.78 -0.61
N LEU A 68 20.64 -7.33 -1.64
CA LEU A 68 21.28 -7.77 -2.86
C LEU A 68 21.26 -6.61 -3.85
N ILE A 69 22.43 -6.11 -4.23
CA ILE A 69 22.60 -5.05 -5.20
C ILE A 69 23.12 -5.67 -6.50
N ASN A 70 22.42 -5.43 -7.61
CA ASN A 70 22.94 -5.68 -8.94
C ASN A 70 23.19 -4.36 -9.67
N ASN A 71 24.39 -4.18 -10.19
CA ASN A 71 24.76 -3.06 -11.05
C ASN A 71 25.61 -3.60 -12.21
N ALA A 72 25.08 -3.51 -13.43
CA ALA A 72 25.57 -4.24 -14.60
C ALA A 72 25.74 -5.74 -14.29
N ASP A 73 26.91 -6.30 -14.57
CA ASP A 73 27.20 -7.73 -14.37
C ASP A 73 27.75 -8.04 -12.96
N ARG A 74 27.68 -7.09 -12.02
CA ARG A 74 28.23 -7.26 -10.67
C ARG A 74 27.14 -7.39 -9.63
N TYR A 75 27.37 -8.30 -8.68
CA TYR A 75 26.47 -8.53 -7.55
C TYR A 75 27.18 -8.25 -6.24
N TYR A 76 26.48 -7.55 -5.34
CA TYR A 76 26.97 -7.23 -4.01
C TYR A 76 25.94 -7.60 -2.95
N LEU A 77 26.41 -8.11 -1.82
CA LEU A 77 25.61 -8.31 -0.62
C LEU A 77 25.98 -7.29 0.44
N VAL A 78 24.99 -6.62 1.00
CA VAL A 78 25.13 -5.73 2.15
C VAL A 78 24.46 -6.42 3.34
N VAL A 79 25.28 -6.97 4.23
CA VAL A 79 24.85 -7.85 5.32
C VAL A 79 25.18 -7.21 6.66
N ASN A 80 24.25 -7.22 7.61
CA ASN A 80 24.50 -6.74 8.97
C ASN A 80 25.70 -7.49 9.59
N ASN A 81 26.54 -6.77 10.35
CA ASN A 81 27.79 -7.28 10.92
C ASN A 81 27.59 -8.56 11.75
N ASP A 82 26.50 -8.67 12.50
CA ASP A 82 26.21 -9.82 13.36
C ASP A 82 25.89 -11.09 12.56
N LEU A 83 25.45 -10.93 11.30
CA LEU A 83 25.09 -12.02 10.39
C LEU A 83 26.15 -12.29 9.32
N ALA A 84 27.06 -11.36 9.07
CA ALA A 84 27.93 -11.34 7.91
C ALA A 84 28.78 -12.62 7.78
N GLN A 85 29.54 -12.97 8.82
CA GLN A 85 30.42 -14.13 8.78
C GLN A 85 29.65 -15.44 8.53
N ALA A 86 28.60 -15.70 9.33
CA ALA A 86 27.79 -16.90 9.19
C ALA A 86 27.09 -16.99 7.82
N THR A 87 26.66 -15.84 7.28
CA THR A 87 26.03 -15.77 5.95
C THR A 87 27.00 -16.18 4.84
N ILE A 88 28.23 -15.67 4.86
CA ILE A 88 29.21 -15.99 3.84
C ILE A 88 29.68 -17.44 3.97
N GLU A 89 30.00 -17.91 5.18
CA GLU A 89 30.36 -19.32 5.41
C GLU A 89 29.26 -20.29 4.96
N GLU A 90 27.98 -19.93 5.13
CA GLU A 90 26.86 -20.74 4.66
C GLU A 90 26.74 -20.75 3.14
N LEU A 91 26.97 -19.62 2.46
CA LEU A 91 26.96 -19.56 1.01
C LEU A 91 28.14 -20.34 0.44
N GLU A 92 29.35 -20.16 0.95
CA GLU A 92 30.56 -20.85 0.47
C GLU A 92 30.43 -22.38 0.45
N LYS A 93 29.68 -22.99 1.38
CA LYS A 93 29.42 -24.45 1.39
C LYS A 93 28.76 -24.98 0.12
N PHE A 94 28.05 -24.13 -0.61
CA PHE A 94 27.34 -24.52 -1.82
C PHE A 94 28.11 -24.18 -3.10
N ILE A 95 29.31 -23.61 -2.98
CA ILE A 95 30.25 -23.41 -4.08
C ILE A 95 31.11 -24.68 -4.17
N ILE A 96 30.85 -25.53 -5.17
CA ILE A 96 31.53 -26.83 -5.28
C ILE A 96 32.43 -26.85 -6.52
N MET A 97 31.97 -26.31 -7.65
CA MET A 97 32.74 -26.22 -8.91
C MET A 97 32.39 -24.96 -9.72
N GLU A 98 31.60 -24.04 -9.17
CA GLU A 98 31.24 -22.81 -9.85
C GLU A 98 32.41 -21.81 -9.89
N ASP A 99 32.59 -21.11 -11.03
CA ASP A 99 33.50 -19.98 -11.20
C ASP A 99 32.96 -18.76 -10.44
N ILE A 100 33.14 -18.76 -9.11
CA ILE A 100 32.65 -17.74 -8.17
C ILE A 100 33.64 -17.54 -7.02
N GLU A 101 34.05 -16.30 -6.81
CA GLU A 101 34.80 -15.83 -5.64
C GLU A 101 33.95 -14.81 -4.87
N ILE A 102 33.89 -14.95 -3.54
CA ILE A 102 33.27 -13.97 -2.65
C ILE A 102 34.36 -13.14 -1.99
N LYS A 103 34.30 -11.81 -2.17
CA LYS A 103 35.32 -10.89 -1.64
C LYS A 103 34.69 -9.79 -0.78
N GLU A 104 35.14 -9.67 0.46
CA GLU A 104 34.79 -8.53 1.31
C GLU A 104 35.39 -7.24 0.72
N LEU A 105 34.57 -6.19 0.63
CA LEU A 105 34.95 -4.88 0.14
C LEU A 105 34.98 -3.87 1.28
N ASN A 106 35.98 -2.99 1.28
CA ASN A 106 36.00 -1.80 2.14
C ASN A 106 35.14 -0.69 1.53
N LYS A 107 33.82 -0.90 1.55
CA LYS A 107 32.80 0.02 1.03
C LYS A 107 31.67 0.14 2.05
N VAL A 108 30.96 1.26 1.99
CA VAL A 108 29.77 1.50 2.81
C VAL A 108 28.56 1.58 1.88
N ALA A 109 27.48 0.89 2.23
CA ALA A 109 26.24 1.01 1.51
C ALA A 109 25.48 2.27 1.97
N THR A 110 25.09 3.11 1.03
CA THR A 110 24.42 4.39 1.29
C THR A 110 23.08 4.42 0.58
N ILE A 111 22.04 4.83 1.31
CA ILE A 111 20.71 5.11 0.76
C ILE A 111 20.62 6.59 0.44
N SER A 112 19.97 6.91 -0.68
CA SER A 112 19.50 8.25 -1.00
C SER A 112 18.07 8.18 -1.55
N THR A 113 17.22 9.12 -1.16
CA THR A 113 15.87 9.24 -1.72
C THR A 113 15.88 9.79 -3.15
N HIS A 114 16.95 10.47 -3.55
CA HIS A 114 17.17 10.95 -4.91
C HIS A 114 18.19 10.10 -5.67
N LYS A 115 18.03 10.07 -6.99
CA LYS A 115 18.95 9.35 -7.85
C LYS A 115 20.32 10.05 -7.83
N LYS A 116 21.36 9.25 -7.59
CA LYS A 116 22.76 9.66 -7.72
C LYS A 116 23.45 8.83 -8.80
N ASP A 117 24.56 9.34 -9.32
CA ASP A 117 25.41 8.58 -10.23
C ASP A 117 25.90 7.31 -9.52
N ASP A 118 25.93 6.19 -10.26
CA ASP A 118 26.27 4.84 -9.77
C ASP A 118 25.35 4.22 -8.70
N PHE A 119 24.27 4.89 -8.32
CA PHE A 119 23.26 4.33 -7.41
C PHE A 119 22.16 3.62 -8.22
N VAL A 120 21.69 2.50 -7.71
CA VAL A 120 20.63 1.70 -8.34
C VAL A 120 19.33 1.78 -7.53
N PRO A 121 18.14 1.66 -8.15
CA PRO A 121 16.86 1.74 -7.44
C PRO A 121 16.71 0.65 -6.39
N VAL A 122 16.10 0.97 -5.24
CA VAL A 122 15.77 0.03 -4.17
C VAL A 122 14.44 0.42 -3.52
N THR A 123 13.71 -0.55 -2.98
CA THR A 123 12.57 -0.25 -2.10
C THR A 123 13.05 -0.17 -0.66
N ILE A 124 12.70 0.90 0.04
CA ILE A 124 12.93 1.10 1.48
C ILE A 124 11.70 1.74 2.11
N PHE A 125 11.32 1.39 3.34
CA PHE A 125 10.17 1.97 4.05
C PHE A 125 8.88 2.11 3.19
N ASP A 126 8.49 1.06 2.45
CA ASP A 126 7.34 1.06 1.52
C ASP A 126 7.42 2.04 0.33
N GLY A 127 8.55 2.73 0.12
CA GLY A 127 8.76 3.67 -0.99
C GLY A 127 10.01 3.36 -1.83
N GLN A 128 10.17 4.10 -2.92
CA GLN A 128 11.32 3.97 -3.81
C GLN A 128 12.45 4.92 -3.37
N ALA A 129 13.66 4.37 -3.27
CA ALA A 129 14.90 5.09 -3.03
C ALA A 129 15.99 4.53 -3.95
N TYR A 130 17.24 4.92 -3.69
CA TYR A 130 18.42 4.50 -4.43
C TYR A 130 19.51 4.07 -3.45
N ILE A 131 20.21 2.99 -3.79
CA ILE A 131 21.34 2.47 -2.99
C ILE A 131 22.61 2.45 -3.83
N GLY A 132 23.72 2.84 -3.22
CA GLY A 132 25.05 2.81 -3.83
C GLY A 132 26.12 2.41 -2.83
N LEU A 133 27.32 2.11 -3.36
CA LEU A 133 28.49 1.74 -2.56
C LEU A 133 29.52 2.86 -2.58
N THR A 134 29.77 3.48 -1.43
CA THR A 134 30.69 4.61 -1.25
C THR A 134 31.96 4.19 -0.51
N ASP A 135 33.02 5.00 -0.57
CA ASP A 135 34.27 4.74 0.18
C ASP A 135 34.15 5.06 1.67
N LYS A 136 33.24 5.95 2.05
CA LYS A 136 33.03 6.41 3.42
C LYS A 136 31.55 6.66 3.66
N ALA A 137 31.13 6.49 4.91
CA ALA A 137 29.79 6.86 5.34
C ALA A 137 29.52 8.35 5.03
N VAL A 138 28.34 8.64 4.51
CA VAL A 138 27.81 10.00 4.37
C VAL A 138 27.18 10.45 5.67
N GLU A 139 27.24 11.75 5.94
CA GLU A 139 26.49 12.35 7.05
C GLU A 139 24.98 12.15 6.83
N SER A 140 24.32 11.56 7.82
CA SER A 140 22.88 11.32 7.78
C SER A 140 22.13 12.65 7.80
N THR A 141 21.27 12.88 6.82
CA THR A 141 20.40 14.07 6.78
C THR A 141 19.15 13.90 7.64
N ILE A 142 18.90 12.68 8.11
CA ILE A 142 17.78 12.36 9.00
C ILE A 142 18.28 12.07 10.41
N SER A 143 17.51 12.49 11.41
CA SER A 143 17.79 12.15 12.80
C SER A 143 17.48 10.69 13.07
N LYS A 144 18.14 10.12 14.09
CA LYS A 144 17.82 8.76 14.58
C LYS A 144 16.34 8.63 14.97
N GLU A 145 15.79 9.65 15.65
CA GLU A 145 14.38 9.68 16.03
C GLU A 145 13.46 9.59 14.80
N PHE A 146 13.78 10.28 13.71
CA PHE A 146 13.00 10.21 12.48
C PHE A 146 13.12 8.85 11.80
N LEU A 147 14.32 8.24 11.82
CA LEU A 147 14.52 6.88 11.33
C LEU A 147 13.71 5.85 12.13
N ASP A 148 13.67 5.97 13.46
CA ASP A 148 12.87 5.12 14.35
C ASP A 148 11.35 5.23 14.03
N LYS A 149 10.88 6.44 13.67
CA LYS A 149 9.51 6.66 13.17
C LYS A 149 9.26 5.88 11.88
N LEU A 150 10.15 5.98 10.89
CA LEU A 150 10.02 5.27 9.61
C LEU A 150 10.02 3.75 9.80
N ILE A 151 10.92 3.23 10.63
CA ILE A 151 11.01 1.81 10.96
C ILE A 151 9.71 1.33 11.59
N THR A 152 9.20 2.06 12.58
CA THR A 152 7.95 1.70 13.26
C THR A 152 6.79 1.72 12.27
N LEU A 153 6.66 2.78 11.46
CA LEU A 153 5.53 3.01 10.56
C LEU A 153 5.47 2.13 9.32
N SER A 154 6.56 1.46 8.97
CA SER A 154 6.61 0.51 7.84
C SER A 154 6.86 -0.93 8.30
N ALA A 155 7.10 -1.12 9.61
CA ALA A 155 7.68 -2.32 10.19
C ALA A 155 8.89 -2.83 9.40
N TRP A 156 9.79 -1.92 9.01
CA TRP A 156 10.90 -2.24 8.12
C TRP A 156 11.83 -3.31 8.72
N PRO A 157 12.19 -4.38 7.99
CA PRO A 157 13.07 -5.44 8.46
C PRO A 157 14.41 -4.96 9.05
N ILE A 158 14.62 -5.17 10.34
CA ILE A 158 15.86 -4.87 11.08
C ILE A 158 16.22 -6.04 12.01
N PHE A 159 17.46 -6.51 11.86
CA PHE A 159 17.97 -7.64 12.63
C PHE A 159 18.10 -7.28 14.11
N ASN A 160 17.76 -8.22 15.00
CA ASN A 160 17.71 -8.05 16.47
C ASN A 160 16.75 -6.97 17.00
N LEU A 161 16.04 -6.25 16.14
CA LEU A 161 14.95 -5.34 16.52
C LEU A 161 13.59 -6.00 16.30
N ASN A 162 13.27 -6.32 15.05
CA ASN A 162 11.97 -6.89 14.68
C ASN A 162 12.07 -8.24 13.94
N ILE A 163 13.30 -8.69 13.62
CA ILE A 163 13.56 -9.99 13.00
C ILE A 163 14.76 -10.67 13.66
N THR A 164 14.63 -11.98 13.86
CA THR A 164 15.68 -12.87 14.38
C THR A 164 15.79 -14.13 13.52
N GLN A 165 16.88 -14.89 13.69
CA GLN A 165 17.05 -16.16 12.96
C GLN A 165 16.02 -17.25 13.31
N LYS A 166 15.25 -17.04 14.39
CA LYS A 166 14.19 -17.96 14.83
C LYS A 166 12.87 -17.68 14.12
N ASP A 167 12.72 -16.53 13.47
CA ASP A 167 11.45 -16.17 12.84
C ASP A 167 11.26 -16.92 11.52
N LEU A 168 10.04 -17.42 11.30
CA LEU A 168 9.68 -17.92 9.98
C LEU A 168 9.50 -16.73 9.04
N VAL A 169 9.89 -16.87 7.78
CA VAL A 169 9.82 -15.77 6.82
C VAL A 169 8.41 -15.18 6.71
N ASN A 170 7.39 -16.04 6.84
CA ASN A 170 5.97 -15.67 6.83
C ASN A 170 5.45 -14.98 8.12
N GLU A 171 6.30 -14.81 9.15
CA GLU A 171 6.04 -13.98 10.33
C GLU A 171 6.79 -12.66 10.37
N THR A 172 7.36 -12.27 9.24
CA THR A 172 8.13 -11.04 9.10
C THR A 172 7.72 -10.33 7.84
N ARG A 173 8.02 -9.03 7.73
CA ARG A 173 7.82 -8.25 6.50
C ARG A 173 8.74 -8.65 5.34
N LEU A 174 9.71 -9.55 5.57
CA LEU A 174 10.58 -10.07 4.50
C LEU A 174 9.81 -10.87 3.44
N ASN A 175 8.65 -11.43 3.79
CA ASN A 175 7.81 -12.12 2.82
C ASN A 175 7.25 -11.21 1.71
N GLU A 176 7.19 -9.90 1.94
CA GLU A 176 6.76 -8.89 0.96
C GLU A 176 7.94 -8.35 0.15
N TYR A 177 9.09 -8.13 0.81
CA TYR A 177 10.22 -7.44 0.18
C TYR A 177 11.34 -8.35 -0.32
N ALA A 178 11.45 -9.55 0.22
CA ALA A 178 12.61 -10.41 0.04
C ALA A 178 12.30 -11.78 -0.53
N VAL A 179 11.04 -12.10 -0.81
CA VAL A 179 10.63 -13.38 -1.38
C VAL A 179 9.93 -13.16 -2.71
N SER A 180 10.48 -13.74 -3.78
CA SER A 180 9.73 -13.92 -5.01
C SER A 180 8.94 -15.22 -4.93
N TYR A 181 7.65 -15.14 -5.19
CA TYR A 181 6.81 -16.35 -5.26
C TYR A 181 6.63 -16.89 -6.67
N LYS A 182 7.05 -16.11 -7.67
CA LYS A 182 7.02 -16.50 -9.08
C LYS A 182 8.29 -17.24 -9.52
N LYS A 183 9.36 -17.16 -8.73
CA LYS A 183 10.62 -17.85 -9.03
C LYS A 183 10.53 -19.36 -8.84
N GLY A 184 11.48 -20.07 -9.45
CA GLY A 184 11.70 -21.51 -9.25
C GLY A 184 12.20 -21.87 -7.85
N CYS A 185 12.64 -23.12 -7.68
CA CYS A 185 12.93 -23.70 -6.38
C CYS A 185 13.99 -22.95 -5.56
N PHE A 186 13.72 -22.75 -4.26
CA PHE A 186 14.69 -22.29 -3.26
C PHE A 186 14.45 -22.98 -1.91
N LEU A 187 15.42 -22.91 -1.00
CA LEU A 187 15.33 -23.57 0.30
C LEU A 187 14.20 -22.96 1.15
N GLY A 188 13.35 -23.80 1.75
CA GLY A 188 12.24 -23.32 2.58
C GLY A 188 11.02 -22.78 1.80
N GLN A 189 11.01 -22.91 0.47
CA GLN A 189 9.93 -22.42 -0.40
C GLN A 189 8.54 -22.96 0.00
N GLU A 190 8.41 -24.22 0.40
CA GLU A 190 7.10 -24.77 0.81
C GLU A 190 6.47 -24.00 1.97
N THR A 191 7.28 -23.52 2.91
CA THR A 191 6.79 -22.70 4.02
C THR A 191 6.44 -21.29 3.57
N ALA A 192 7.20 -20.71 2.64
CA ALA A 192 6.91 -19.40 2.06
C ALA A 192 5.62 -19.44 1.22
N ALA A 193 5.46 -20.44 0.35
CA ALA A 193 4.32 -20.61 -0.58
C ALA A 193 2.97 -20.88 0.12
N LYS A 194 2.98 -21.27 1.40
CA LYS A 194 1.76 -21.34 2.23
C LYS A 194 1.05 -19.99 2.35
N ILE A 195 1.76 -18.87 2.13
CA ILE A 195 1.16 -17.52 2.07
C ILE A 195 0.28 -17.38 0.82
N GLU A 196 0.78 -17.70 -0.37
CA GLU A 196 0.04 -17.52 -1.63
C GLU A 196 -1.20 -18.39 -1.76
N SER A 197 -1.14 -19.62 -1.24
CA SER A 197 -2.28 -20.54 -1.24
C SER A 197 -3.37 -20.18 -0.24
N ARG A 198 -3.23 -19.06 0.49
CA ARG A 198 -4.14 -18.59 1.56
C ARG A 198 -4.35 -19.65 2.68
N ARG A 199 -3.43 -20.61 2.79
CA ARG A 199 -3.45 -21.72 3.78
C ARG A 199 -2.48 -21.51 4.95
N GLY A 200 -1.87 -20.33 5.04
CA GLY A 200 -0.94 -19.95 6.10
C GLY A 200 -1.27 -18.57 6.63
N ALA A 201 -1.24 -18.42 7.96
CA ALA A 201 -1.42 -17.15 8.63
C ALA A 201 -0.42 -16.11 8.10
N ALA A 202 -0.97 -14.98 7.66
CA ALA A 202 -0.26 -13.72 7.43
C ALA A 202 0.08 -13.13 8.82
N ARG A 203 1.27 -13.44 9.32
CA ARG A 203 1.73 -13.11 10.68
C ARG A 203 2.51 -11.80 10.67
N PHE A 204 1.86 -10.76 10.19
CA PHE A 204 2.52 -9.50 10.02
C PHE A 204 2.72 -8.82 11.37
N PRO A 205 3.83 -8.09 11.57
CA PRO A 205 3.79 -7.00 12.52
C PRO A 205 2.63 -6.08 12.16
N VAL A 206 2.02 -5.47 13.16
CA VAL A 206 0.87 -4.59 12.99
C VAL A 206 1.11 -3.28 13.70
N LEU A 207 0.53 -2.20 13.19
CA LEU A 207 0.63 -0.90 13.80
C LEU A 207 -0.45 -0.78 14.88
N VAL A 208 -0.05 -0.48 16.11
CA VAL A 208 -0.97 -0.06 17.16
C VAL A 208 -0.83 1.45 17.33
N GLU A 209 -1.92 2.18 17.16
CA GLU A 209 -2.05 3.60 17.48
C GLU A 209 -2.71 3.71 18.86
N SER A 210 -2.11 4.46 19.79
CA SER A 210 -2.61 4.62 21.15
C SER A 210 -2.57 6.07 21.61
N ARG A 211 -3.60 6.51 22.32
CA ARG A 211 -3.62 7.81 23.04
C ARG A 211 -2.92 7.76 24.40
N ILE A 212 -2.58 6.56 24.87
CA ILE A 212 -1.96 6.33 26.18
C ILE A 212 -0.66 5.57 25.96
N LYS A 213 0.38 5.96 26.71
CA LYS A 213 1.65 5.25 26.70
C LYS A 213 1.47 3.85 27.29
N LEU A 214 1.81 2.84 26.52
CA LEU A 214 1.93 1.46 27.00
C LEU A 214 3.22 1.30 27.80
N GLU A 215 3.12 0.64 28.95
CA GLU A 215 4.27 0.25 29.77
C GLU A 215 4.65 -1.21 29.50
N GLY A 216 5.95 -1.49 29.35
CA GLY A 216 6.48 -2.82 29.08
C GLY A 216 6.72 -3.13 27.61
N ASP A 217 6.98 -4.40 27.31
CA ASP A 217 7.28 -4.94 25.98
C ASP A 217 6.14 -5.79 25.40
N GLU A 218 5.00 -5.86 26.10
CA GLU A 218 3.82 -6.61 25.68
C GLU A 218 2.54 -5.76 25.77
N LEU A 219 1.63 -5.97 24.82
CA LEU A 219 0.26 -5.47 24.80
C LEU A 219 -0.70 -6.67 24.92
N SER A 220 -1.76 -6.52 25.72
CA SER A 220 -2.84 -7.52 25.77
C SER A 220 -4.03 -7.04 24.95
N ALA A 221 -4.48 -7.86 24.00
CA ALA A 221 -5.68 -7.60 23.20
C ALA A 221 -6.46 -8.90 22.98
N GLU A 222 -7.78 -8.87 23.20
CA GLU A 222 -8.67 -10.04 23.12
C GLU A 222 -8.15 -11.30 23.85
N GLY A 223 -7.53 -11.11 25.03
CA GLY A 223 -6.98 -12.20 25.82
C GLY A 223 -5.68 -12.81 25.26
N LYS A 224 -5.08 -12.20 24.24
CA LYS A 224 -3.79 -12.59 23.68
C LYS A 224 -2.71 -11.58 24.00
N LYS A 225 -1.49 -12.08 24.17
CA LYS A 225 -0.29 -11.27 24.34
C LYS A 225 0.33 -10.98 22.98
N LEU A 226 0.57 -9.71 22.71
CA LEU A 226 1.24 -9.22 21.53
C LEU A 226 2.56 -8.57 21.94
N LYS A 227 3.64 -8.86 21.23
CA LYS A 227 4.97 -8.35 21.57
C LYS A 227 5.25 -7.03 20.87
N ILE A 228 5.60 -5.98 21.61
CA ILE A 228 6.03 -4.70 21.05
C ILE A 228 7.44 -4.86 20.48
N LEU A 229 7.63 -4.46 19.22
CA LEU A 229 8.91 -4.55 18.50
C LEU A 229 9.63 -3.21 18.44
N SER A 230 8.87 -2.14 18.21
CA SER A 230 9.36 -0.76 18.20
C SER A 230 8.23 0.19 18.52
N SER A 231 8.57 1.39 18.95
CA SER A 231 7.59 2.43 19.26
C SER A 231 8.13 3.83 19.00
N TYR A 232 7.21 4.77 18.77
CA TYR A 232 7.51 6.19 18.80
C TYR A 232 6.32 6.99 19.32
N GLU A 233 6.57 8.24 19.68
CA GLU A 233 5.59 9.21 20.14
C GLU A 233 5.62 10.45 19.22
N GLU A 234 4.45 10.96 18.85
CA GLU A 234 4.31 12.19 18.07
C GLU A 234 3.03 12.90 18.49
N GLN A 235 3.14 14.16 18.91
CA GLN A 235 2.00 15.02 19.27
C GLN A 235 1.03 14.38 20.30
N GLY A 236 1.55 13.61 21.26
CA GLY A 236 0.75 12.93 22.29
C GLY A 236 0.05 11.66 21.82
N MET A 237 0.32 11.20 20.59
CA MET A 237 -0.07 9.88 20.10
C MET A 237 1.13 8.94 20.13
N PHE A 238 0.91 7.71 20.57
CA PHE A 238 1.89 6.64 20.62
C PHE A 238 1.62 5.63 19.51
N PHE A 239 2.69 5.16 18.89
CA PHE A 239 2.64 4.22 17.78
C PHE A 239 3.56 3.05 18.10
N TYR A 240 3.10 1.84 17.85
CA TYR A 240 3.83 0.62 18.15
C TYR A 240 3.79 -0.32 16.96
N SER A 241 4.94 -0.81 16.52
CA SER A 241 5.00 -1.99 15.65
C SER A 241 4.96 -3.22 16.55
N VAL A 242 3.98 -4.08 16.36
CA VAL A 242 3.66 -5.15 17.30
C VAL A 242 3.59 -6.49 16.59
N LYS A 243 4.26 -7.52 17.11
CA LYS A 243 4.15 -8.90 16.65
C LYS A 243 2.93 -9.56 17.29
N ALA A 244 1.94 -9.90 16.48
CA ALA A 244 0.74 -10.61 16.91
C ALA A 244 0.91 -12.14 16.81
N PRO A 245 0.29 -12.92 17.71
CA PRO A 245 0.26 -14.37 17.59
C PRO A 245 -0.61 -14.83 16.40
N ARG A 246 -0.36 -16.05 15.91
CA ARG A 246 -0.88 -16.57 14.62
C ARG A 246 -2.41 -16.61 14.50
N ASP A 247 -3.07 -16.69 15.63
CA ASP A 247 -4.50 -16.84 15.79
C ASP A 247 -5.20 -15.52 16.15
N PHE A 248 -4.46 -14.40 16.17
CA PHE A 248 -4.99 -13.07 16.47
C PHE A 248 -5.50 -12.39 15.19
N LEU A 249 -6.77 -11.94 15.21
CA LEU A 249 -7.45 -11.30 14.07
C LEU A 249 -7.22 -9.79 14.13
N ILE A 250 -6.73 -9.17 13.04
CA ILE A 250 -6.13 -7.82 13.14
C ILE A 250 -6.83 -6.72 12.31
N ASN A 251 -7.80 -7.06 11.45
CA ASN A 251 -8.29 -6.08 10.48
C ASN A 251 -9.17 -4.99 11.12
N ASP A 252 -8.60 -3.78 11.23
CA ASP A 252 -9.19 -2.56 11.82
C ASP A 252 -9.80 -2.79 13.21
N LEU A 253 -9.09 -3.54 14.05
CA LEU A 253 -9.53 -3.81 15.42
C LEU A 253 -9.32 -2.57 16.30
N ASP A 254 -10.42 -1.91 16.66
CA ASP A 254 -10.44 -0.99 17.79
C ASP A 254 -10.40 -1.83 19.06
N ILE A 255 -9.27 -1.79 19.80
CA ILE A 255 -9.13 -2.54 21.06
C ILE A 255 -10.02 -1.91 22.13
N ASP A 256 -9.99 -0.58 22.21
CA ASP A 256 -10.79 0.25 23.09
C ASP A 256 -10.86 1.70 22.56
N SER A 257 -11.36 2.63 23.38
CA SER A 257 -11.50 4.06 23.02
C SER A 257 -10.16 4.80 22.84
N ASN A 258 -9.05 4.22 23.25
CA ASN A 258 -7.71 4.79 23.21
C ASN A 258 -6.79 4.10 22.20
N MET A 259 -7.07 2.85 21.83
CA MET A 259 -6.16 2.02 21.03
C MET A 259 -6.81 1.42 19.78
N LYS A 260 -6.09 1.49 18.66
CA LYS A 260 -6.48 0.92 17.37
C LYS A 260 -5.33 0.11 16.75
N ILE A 261 -5.63 -1.05 16.19
CA ILE A 261 -4.67 -1.87 15.43
C ILE A 261 -4.93 -1.76 13.92
N LYS A 262 -3.85 -1.64 13.14
CA LYS A 262 -3.84 -1.58 11.66
C LYS A 262 -2.82 -2.57 11.08
N THR A 263 -3.11 -3.10 9.90
CA THR A 263 -2.21 -3.98 9.16
C THR A 263 -1.28 -3.18 8.24
N TYR A 264 -0.07 -3.71 7.98
CA TYR A 264 0.82 -3.19 6.95
C TYR A 264 0.58 -3.90 5.59
N PRO A 265 0.92 -3.24 4.46
CA PRO A 265 1.11 -1.80 4.37
C PRO A 265 -0.21 -1.12 4.76
N ILE A 266 -0.14 -0.03 5.52
CA ILE A 266 -1.34 0.73 5.88
C ILE A 266 -1.87 1.27 4.56
N GLU A 267 -3.05 0.83 4.13
CA GLU A 267 -3.55 1.08 2.78
C GLU A 267 -3.22 2.51 2.32
N ASN A 268 -2.47 2.55 1.21
CA ASN A 268 -1.90 3.73 0.61
C ASN A 268 -2.97 4.82 0.49
N LEU A 269 -2.64 6.03 0.96
CA LEU A 269 -3.18 7.19 0.28
C LEU A 269 -2.77 7.01 -1.18
N SER A 270 -3.74 6.85 -2.08
CA SER A 270 -3.49 6.79 -3.51
C SER A 270 -2.62 7.98 -3.94
N ALA A 271 -2.03 7.93 -5.14
CA ALA A 271 -1.40 9.13 -5.69
C ALA A 271 -2.33 10.35 -5.53
N ASP A 272 -3.64 10.17 -5.74
CA ASP A 272 -4.67 11.19 -5.49
C ASP A 272 -4.79 11.60 -4.02
N GLY A 273 -4.82 10.65 -3.09
CA GLY A 273 -4.89 10.96 -1.65
C GLY A 273 -3.65 11.68 -1.13
N LEU A 274 -2.46 11.30 -1.59
CA LEU A 274 -1.23 12.04 -1.30
C LEU A 274 -1.27 13.42 -1.94
N SER A 275 -1.69 13.51 -3.21
CA SER A 275 -1.83 14.78 -3.92
C SER A 275 -2.72 15.73 -3.15
N GLU A 276 -3.87 15.27 -2.69
CA GLU A 276 -4.82 16.06 -1.91
C GLU A 276 -4.21 16.57 -0.59
N VAL A 277 -3.50 15.73 0.16
CA VAL A 277 -2.86 16.14 1.42
C VAL A 277 -1.78 17.19 1.18
N PHE A 278 -0.91 16.99 0.20
CA PHE A 278 0.18 17.91 -0.12
C PHE A 278 -0.34 19.21 -0.75
N PHE A 279 -1.34 19.12 -1.61
CA PHE A 279 -2.07 20.24 -2.19
C PHE A 279 -2.68 21.12 -1.09
N ASN A 280 -3.44 20.53 -0.17
CA ASN A 280 -4.06 21.26 0.95
C ASN A 280 -2.99 21.93 1.84
N LYS A 281 -1.86 21.27 2.06
CA LYS A 281 -0.72 21.87 2.78
C LYS A 281 -0.12 23.05 2.00
N ALA A 282 0.04 22.93 0.68
CA ALA A 282 0.55 23.99 -0.16
C ALA A 282 -0.34 25.23 -0.09
N VAL A 283 -1.65 25.04 -0.22
CA VAL A 283 -2.65 26.11 -0.09
C VAL A 283 -2.57 26.75 1.31
N SER A 284 -2.44 25.95 2.37
CA SER A 284 -2.25 26.47 3.74
C SER A 284 -0.98 27.32 3.89
N LEU A 285 0.15 26.89 3.33
CA LEU A 285 1.40 27.65 3.35
C LEU A 285 1.28 28.96 2.56
N TYR A 286 0.60 28.92 1.41
CA TYR A 286 0.33 30.12 0.63
C TYR A 286 -0.48 31.15 1.43
N HIS A 287 -1.53 30.72 2.16
CA HIS A 287 -2.29 31.60 3.06
C HIS A 287 -1.46 32.16 4.21
N LYS A 288 -0.40 31.45 4.64
CA LYS A 288 0.59 31.93 5.62
C LYS A 288 1.67 32.83 5.01
N LYS A 289 1.58 33.14 3.71
CA LYS A 289 2.57 33.90 2.93
C LYS A 289 3.94 33.21 2.80
N GLU A 290 3.99 31.89 2.97
CA GLU A 290 5.19 31.07 2.70
C GLU A 290 5.14 30.59 1.25
N VAL A 291 5.31 31.53 0.31
CA VAL A 291 5.03 31.33 -1.13
C VAL A 291 5.96 30.30 -1.76
N GLU A 292 7.26 30.37 -1.48
CA GLU A 292 8.26 29.48 -2.07
C GLU A 292 7.99 28.02 -1.69
N LYS A 293 7.71 27.77 -0.40
CA LYS A 293 7.36 26.42 0.10
C LYS A 293 6.04 25.90 -0.45
N ALA A 294 5.08 26.79 -0.72
CA ALA A 294 3.82 26.40 -1.35
C ALA A 294 4.06 25.94 -2.80
N ILE A 295 4.88 26.67 -3.56
CA ILE A 295 5.26 26.28 -4.93
C ILE A 295 6.01 24.96 -4.92
N GLU A 296 6.98 24.76 -4.01
CA GLU A 296 7.68 23.48 -3.86
C GLU A 296 6.70 22.33 -3.63
N LEU A 297 5.68 22.50 -2.78
CA LEU A 297 4.65 21.48 -2.54
C LEU A 297 3.77 21.22 -3.75
N LEU A 298 3.48 22.22 -4.57
CA LEU A 298 2.70 22.01 -5.80
C LEU A 298 3.55 21.30 -6.87
N ASP A 299 4.83 21.64 -6.97
CA ASP A 299 5.79 20.92 -7.81
C ASP A 299 5.91 19.45 -7.41
N MET A 300 5.90 19.16 -6.11
CA MET A 300 5.80 17.79 -5.62
C MET A 300 4.54 17.10 -6.15
N VAL A 301 3.37 17.69 -5.89
CA VAL A 301 2.07 17.09 -6.30
C VAL A 301 2.07 16.76 -7.78
N ILE A 302 2.56 17.69 -8.60
CA ILE A 302 2.71 17.53 -10.05
C ILE A 302 3.68 16.38 -10.39
N SER A 303 4.80 16.24 -9.67
CA SER A 303 5.81 15.22 -9.97
C SER A 303 5.31 13.78 -9.75
N PHE A 304 4.54 13.51 -8.69
CA PHE A 304 4.07 12.16 -8.38
C PHE A 304 2.64 11.89 -8.89
N ASN A 305 1.87 12.94 -9.17
CA ASN A 305 0.60 12.85 -9.86
C ASN A 305 0.53 13.91 -10.98
N PRO A 306 1.14 13.63 -12.15
CA PRO A 306 1.13 14.55 -13.28
C PRO A 306 -0.26 14.86 -13.84
N HIS A 307 -1.30 14.15 -13.41
CA HIS A 307 -2.68 14.37 -13.82
C HIS A 307 -3.50 15.19 -12.80
N TYR A 308 -2.88 15.64 -11.70
CA TYR A 308 -3.56 16.42 -10.67
C TYR A 308 -3.70 17.89 -11.06
N ALA A 309 -4.74 18.18 -11.87
CA ALA A 309 -5.01 19.49 -12.46
C ALA A 309 -4.98 20.65 -11.45
N ASP A 310 -5.57 20.47 -10.27
CA ASP A 310 -5.66 21.52 -9.24
C ASP A 310 -4.29 22.04 -8.78
N ALA A 311 -3.26 21.20 -8.81
CA ALA A 311 -1.90 21.62 -8.43
C ALA A 311 -1.27 22.53 -9.48
N TYR A 312 -1.44 22.23 -10.77
CA TYR A 312 -1.01 23.12 -11.84
C TYR A 312 -1.76 24.46 -11.78
N GLU A 313 -3.08 24.41 -11.60
CA GLU A 313 -3.91 25.62 -11.48
C GLU A 313 -3.42 26.50 -10.33
N SER A 314 -3.32 25.94 -9.13
CA SER A 314 -2.89 26.67 -7.94
C SER A 314 -1.46 27.19 -8.08
N LYS A 315 -0.54 26.42 -8.68
CA LYS A 315 0.83 26.87 -8.91
C LYS A 315 0.86 28.08 -9.84
N GLY A 316 0.12 28.03 -10.95
CA GLY A 316 0.02 29.15 -11.87
C GLY A 316 -0.63 30.38 -11.24
N VAL A 317 -1.68 30.20 -10.43
CA VAL A 317 -2.32 31.29 -9.68
C VAL A 317 -1.36 31.96 -8.69
N ILE A 318 -0.61 31.16 -7.94
CA ILE A 318 0.38 31.67 -6.98
C ILE A 318 1.48 32.45 -7.69
N LEU A 319 2.04 31.91 -8.78
CA LEU A 319 3.05 32.60 -9.60
C LEU A 319 2.51 33.91 -10.19
N GLY A 320 1.28 33.89 -10.71
CA GLY A 320 0.62 35.06 -11.27
C GLY A 320 0.39 36.16 -10.22
N ASN A 321 -0.01 35.78 -9.00
CA ASN A 321 -0.17 36.72 -7.88
C ASN A 321 1.16 37.28 -7.38
N SER A 322 2.25 36.52 -7.50
CA SER A 322 3.62 36.96 -7.19
C SER A 322 4.24 37.86 -8.27
N GLY A 323 3.56 38.03 -9.42
CA GLY A 323 4.01 38.88 -10.53
C GLY A 323 4.82 38.13 -11.61
N ASP A 324 5.08 36.84 -11.43
CA ASP A 324 5.76 35.98 -12.40
C ASP A 324 4.81 35.53 -13.53
N HIS A 325 4.18 36.49 -14.21
CA HIS A 325 3.10 36.23 -15.18
C HIS A 325 3.51 35.31 -16.33
N GLN A 326 4.76 35.38 -16.81
CA GLN A 326 5.22 34.49 -17.87
C GLN A 326 5.32 33.03 -17.39
N LYS A 327 5.86 32.77 -16.19
CA LYS A 327 5.90 31.41 -15.62
C LYS A 327 4.48 30.89 -15.34
N ALA A 328 3.58 31.77 -14.91
CA ALA A 328 2.18 31.41 -14.71
C ALA A 328 1.52 30.94 -16.02
N ILE A 329 1.77 31.65 -17.13
CA ILE A 329 1.33 31.23 -18.47
C ILE A 329 1.92 29.86 -18.83
N ASP A 330 3.22 29.65 -18.63
CA ASP A 330 3.88 28.38 -18.93
C ASP A 330 3.27 27.21 -18.13
N VAL A 331 2.85 27.45 -16.87
CA VAL A 331 2.15 26.45 -16.06
C VAL A 331 0.71 26.22 -16.53
N MET A 332 0.00 27.25 -16.99
CA MET A 332 -1.33 27.07 -17.60
C MET A 332 -1.25 26.26 -18.90
N ASP A 333 -0.19 26.42 -19.69
CA ASP A 333 0.07 25.59 -20.86
C ASP A 333 0.37 24.13 -20.48
N GLN A 334 0.99 23.89 -19.32
CA GLN A 334 1.13 22.53 -18.78
C GLN A 334 -0.22 21.97 -18.33
N LEU A 335 -1.06 22.75 -17.64
CA LEU A 335 -2.40 22.35 -17.27
C LEU A 335 -3.24 21.96 -18.50
N LEU A 336 -3.15 22.72 -19.59
CA LEU A 336 -3.83 22.40 -20.86
C LEU A 336 -3.33 21.11 -21.54
N LYS A 337 -2.13 20.61 -21.20
CA LYS A 337 -1.68 19.28 -21.65
C LYS A 337 -2.28 18.16 -20.81
N VAL A 338 -2.70 18.46 -19.58
CA VAL A 338 -3.31 17.51 -18.64
C VAL A 338 -4.83 17.48 -18.84
N ASP A 339 -5.45 18.66 -18.96
CA ASP A 339 -6.85 18.88 -19.26
C ASP A 339 -6.98 19.89 -20.42
N GLU A 340 -7.06 19.37 -21.64
CA GLU A 340 -7.16 20.16 -22.87
C GLU A 340 -8.41 21.05 -22.94
N ASN A 341 -9.44 20.76 -22.13
CA ASN A 341 -10.68 21.53 -22.08
C ASN A 341 -10.82 22.28 -20.75
N SER A 342 -9.70 22.55 -20.07
CA SER A 342 -9.69 23.33 -18.84
C SER A 342 -10.10 24.78 -19.11
N VAL A 343 -11.35 25.10 -18.77
CA VAL A 343 -11.89 26.47 -18.82
C VAL A 343 -11.05 27.42 -17.96
N MET A 344 -10.60 26.92 -16.80
CA MET A 344 -9.84 27.72 -15.84
C MET A 344 -8.43 28.03 -16.35
N ALA A 345 -7.77 27.08 -17.03
CA ALA A 345 -6.46 27.32 -17.63
C ALA A 345 -6.49 28.45 -18.66
N HIS A 346 -7.44 28.39 -19.61
CA HIS A 346 -7.62 29.44 -20.61
C HIS A 346 -7.98 30.80 -19.97
N THR A 347 -8.84 30.81 -18.96
CA THR A 347 -9.25 32.04 -18.26
C THR A 347 -8.07 32.70 -17.53
N ASN A 348 -7.29 31.93 -16.78
CA ASN A 348 -6.12 32.42 -16.05
C ASN A 348 -4.99 32.85 -17.01
N LYS A 349 -4.75 32.08 -18.07
CA LYS A 349 -3.77 32.42 -19.11
C LYS A 349 -4.11 33.74 -19.80
N SER A 350 -5.39 33.94 -20.17
CA SER A 350 -5.89 35.21 -20.72
C SER A 350 -5.61 36.37 -19.76
N LEU A 351 -5.91 36.21 -18.47
CA LEU A 351 -5.64 37.23 -17.44
C LEU A 351 -4.15 37.60 -17.35
N TYR A 352 -3.25 36.62 -17.37
CA TYR A 352 -1.81 36.88 -17.28
C TYR A 352 -1.25 37.49 -18.57
N LEU A 353 -1.77 37.13 -19.73
CA LEU A 353 -1.44 37.77 -21.01
C LEU A 353 -1.84 39.25 -21.02
N MET A 354 -3.03 39.58 -20.50
CA MET A 354 -3.44 40.97 -20.31
C MET A 354 -2.49 41.73 -19.39
N LYS A 355 -2.03 41.11 -18.29
CA LYS A 355 -1.05 41.72 -17.37
C LYS A 355 0.31 41.99 -18.03
N LEU A 356 0.68 41.21 -19.05
CA LEU A 356 1.86 41.42 -19.88
C LEU A 356 1.64 42.37 -21.07
N GLY A 357 0.41 42.87 -21.27
CA GLY A 357 0.05 43.76 -22.37
C GLY A 357 -0.20 43.04 -23.71
N LYS A 358 -0.28 41.71 -23.72
CA LYS A 358 -0.54 40.89 -24.91
C LYS A 358 -2.05 40.73 -25.14
N ILE A 359 -2.69 41.83 -25.55
CA ILE A 359 -4.16 41.92 -25.60
C ILE A 359 -4.78 40.96 -26.63
N GLU A 360 -4.18 40.83 -27.81
CA GLU A 360 -4.70 39.95 -28.87
C GLU A 360 -4.69 38.47 -28.45
N GLU A 361 -3.56 37.98 -27.93
CA GLU A 361 -3.44 36.62 -27.39
C GLU A 361 -4.44 36.36 -26.25
N ALA A 362 -4.71 37.37 -25.41
CA ALA A 362 -5.65 37.25 -24.30
C ALA A 362 -7.11 37.07 -24.76
N GLU A 363 -7.56 37.79 -25.79
CA GLU A 363 -8.92 37.65 -26.33
C GLU A 363 -9.11 36.31 -27.05
N GLU A 364 -8.05 35.77 -27.67
CA GLU A 364 -8.06 34.42 -28.23
C GLU A 364 -8.27 33.37 -27.13
N GLU A 365 -7.49 33.42 -26.04
CA GLU A 365 -7.62 32.50 -24.91
C GLU A 365 -9.01 32.57 -24.25
N LYS A 366 -9.59 33.76 -24.15
CA LYS A 366 -10.96 33.94 -23.63
C LYS A 366 -12.02 33.29 -24.54
N SER A 367 -11.80 33.33 -25.85
CA SER A 367 -12.65 32.65 -26.82
C SER A 367 -12.52 31.12 -26.69
N LEU A 368 -11.30 30.61 -26.50
CA LEU A 368 -11.04 29.19 -26.25
C LEU A 368 -11.69 28.70 -24.94
N ALA A 369 -11.64 29.49 -23.86
CA ALA A 369 -12.33 29.17 -22.61
C ALA A 369 -13.85 28.97 -22.82
N THR A 370 -14.46 29.78 -23.69
CA THR A 370 -15.88 29.67 -24.03
C THR A 370 -16.18 28.38 -24.80
N VAL A 371 -15.32 28.01 -25.76
CA VAL A 371 -15.44 26.76 -26.52
C VAL A 371 -15.26 25.54 -25.61
N ALA A 372 -14.27 25.57 -24.71
CA ALA A 372 -14.00 24.53 -23.74
C ALA A 372 -15.20 24.30 -22.80
N SER A 373 -15.84 25.38 -22.35
CA SER A 373 -17.06 25.33 -21.55
C SER A 373 -18.19 24.58 -22.27
N PHE A 374 -18.44 24.88 -23.55
CA PHE A 374 -19.46 24.18 -24.33
C PHE A 374 -19.16 22.69 -24.52
N LYS A 375 -17.89 22.32 -24.76
CA LYS A 375 -17.48 20.91 -24.86
C LYS A 375 -17.72 20.16 -23.56
N ARG A 376 -17.31 20.73 -22.42
CA ARG A 376 -17.48 20.13 -21.10
C ARG A 376 -18.94 19.83 -20.79
N PHE A 377 -19.86 20.76 -21.08
CA PHE A 377 -21.30 20.50 -20.95
C PHE A 377 -21.79 19.34 -21.83
N GLY A 378 -21.24 19.19 -23.04
CA GLY A 378 -21.55 18.08 -23.94
C GLY A 378 -21.06 16.73 -23.42
N ASP A 379 -19.84 16.67 -22.92
CA ASP A 379 -19.23 15.45 -22.37
C ASP A 379 -19.94 15.01 -21.08
N GLU A 380 -20.30 15.94 -20.19
CA GLU A 380 -21.11 15.67 -18.99
C GLU A 380 -22.47 15.06 -19.36
N ALA A 381 -23.13 15.58 -20.40
CA ALA A 381 -24.41 15.04 -20.89
C ALA A 381 -24.25 13.62 -21.47
N LYS A 382 -23.15 13.35 -22.18
CA LYS A 382 -22.85 12.02 -22.73
C LYS A 382 -22.55 11.01 -21.63
N PHE A 383 -21.71 11.38 -20.65
CA PHE A 383 -21.38 10.53 -19.50
C PHE A 383 -22.64 10.13 -18.74
N LYS A 384 -23.53 11.09 -18.48
CA LYS A 384 -24.83 10.84 -17.83
C LYS A 384 -25.66 9.82 -18.61
N LYS A 385 -25.72 9.94 -19.94
CA LYS A 385 -26.45 8.99 -20.79
C LYS A 385 -25.84 7.59 -20.76
N GLU A 386 -24.51 7.47 -20.82
CA GLU A 386 -23.81 6.18 -20.73
C GLU A 386 -24.04 5.51 -19.37
N GLN A 387 -24.06 6.29 -18.28
CA GLN A 387 -24.40 5.79 -16.95
C GLN A 387 -25.83 5.26 -16.90
N GLU A 388 -26.80 6.01 -17.42
CA GLU A 388 -28.21 5.58 -17.51
C GLU A 388 -28.35 4.29 -18.35
N GLU A 389 -27.59 4.13 -19.43
CA GLU A 389 -27.57 2.91 -20.25
C GLU A 389 -26.97 1.70 -19.50
N ARG A 390 -25.87 1.89 -18.74
CA ARG A 390 -25.28 0.83 -17.90
C ARG A 390 -26.25 0.38 -16.81
N GLU A 391 -26.86 1.33 -16.10
CA GLU A 391 -27.85 1.03 -15.06
C GLU A 391 -29.04 0.24 -15.63
N ARG A 392 -29.46 0.59 -16.85
CA ARG A 392 -30.49 -0.17 -17.59
C ARG A 392 -30.03 -1.57 -17.94
N ALA A 393 -28.82 -1.74 -18.49
CA ALA A 393 -28.29 -3.06 -18.86
C ALA A 393 -28.13 -3.98 -17.63
N GLU A 394 -27.64 -3.45 -16.51
CA GLU A 394 -27.57 -4.22 -15.26
C GLU A 394 -28.95 -4.63 -14.76
N LYS A 395 -29.95 -3.73 -14.89
CA LYS A 395 -31.34 -4.05 -14.52
C LYS A 395 -31.91 -5.17 -15.39
N GLU A 396 -31.61 -5.16 -16.70
CA GLU A 396 -31.99 -6.22 -17.63
C GLU A 396 -31.28 -7.55 -17.33
N ASP A 397 -29.98 -7.54 -17.00
CA ASP A 397 -29.24 -8.72 -16.57
C ASP A 397 -29.78 -9.30 -15.26
N ARG A 398 -30.04 -8.44 -14.25
CA ARG A 398 -30.68 -8.86 -13.00
C ARG A 398 -32.04 -9.51 -13.26
N ALA A 399 -32.85 -8.97 -14.17
CA ALA A 399 -34.14 -9.57 -14.54
C ALA A 399 -33.98 -10.94 -15.22
N ARG A 400 -32.97 -11.10 -16.07
CA ARG A 400 -32.64 -12.39 -16.69
C ARG A 400 -32.18 -13.43 -15.66
N ARG A 401 -31.27 -13.05 -14.76
CA ARG A 401 -30.80 -13.91 -13.67
C ARG A 401 -31.94 -14.31 -12.75
N PHE A 402 -32.85 -13.38 -12.45
CA PHE A 402 -34.07 -13.66 -11.69
C PHE A 402 -34.92 -14.76 -12.35
N ASP A 403 -35.19 -14.67 -13.66
CA ASP A 403 -35.93 -15.72 -14.39
C ASP A 403 -35.18 -17.06 -14.41
N MET A 404 -33.86 -17.02 -14.62
CA MET A 404 -33.01 -18.21 -14.62
C MET A 404 -33.04 -18.93 -13.26
N PHE A 405 -32.85 -18.21 -12.16
CA PHE A 405 -32.88 -18.82 -10.83
C PHE A 405 -34.26 -19.40 -10.51
N ASN A 406 -35.36 -18.72 -10.88
CA ASN A 406 -36.70 -19.30 -10.70
C ASN A 406 -36.92 -20.60 -11.49
N LYS A 407 -36.32 -20.72 -12.68
CA LYS A 407 -36.36 -21.98 -13.45
C LYS A 407 -35.56 -23.09 -12.76
N VAL A 408 -34.42 -22.77 -12.15
CA VAL A 408 -33.66 -23.74 -11.33
C VAL A 408 -34.50 -24.18 -10.13
N LEU A 409 -35.12 -23.22 -9.41
CA LEU A 409 -35.97 -23.52 -8.26
C LEU A 409 -37.25 -24.29 -8.59
N ALA A 410 -37.71 -24.25 -9.85
CA ALA A 410 -38.81 -25.09 -10.31
C ALA A 410 -38.42 -26.57 -10.47
N ILE A 411 -37.12 -26.88 -10.56
CA ILE A 411 -36.56 -28.23 -10.66
C ILE A 411 -36.09 -28.70 -9.29
N ASP A 412 -35.36 -27.84 -8.57
CA ASP A 412 -34.85 -28.08 -7.22
C ASP A 412 -35.10 -26.84 -6.36
N GLU A 413 -36.14 -26.89 -5.52
CA GLU A 413 -36.55 -25.79 -4.65
C GLU A 413 -35.49 -25.39 -3.61
N ASN A 414 -34.57 -26.32 -3.31
CA ASN A 414 -33.53 -26.16 -2.28
C ASN A 414 -32.15 -25.86 -2.87
N ASP A 415 -32.04 -25.61 -4.18
CA ASP A 415 -30.76 -25.28 -4.81
C ASP A 415 -30.11 -24.05 -4.14
N VAL A 416 -28.93 -24.27 -3.57
CA VAL A 416 -28.22 -23.29 -2.73
C VAL A 416 -27.80 -22.07 -3.55
N VAL A 417 -27.37 -22.26 -4.80
CA VAL A 417 -26.85 -21.19 -5.64
C VAL A 417 -27.97 -20.28 -6.14
N ALA A 418 -29.09 -20.87 -6.58
CA ALA A 418 -30.25 -20.15 -7.07
C ALA A 418 -30.97 -19.38 -5.95
N ASN A 419 -31.13 -19.99 -4.76
CA ASN A 419 -31.68 -19.29 -3.61
C ASN A 419 -30.76 -18.13 -3.18
N TYR A 420 -29.44 -18.33 -3.10
CA TYR A 420 -28.52 -17.24 -2.78
C TYR A 420 -28.57 -16.11 -3.83
N GLY A 421 -28.61 -16.46 -5.11
CA GLY A 421 -28.71 -15.50 -6.22
C GLY A 421 -30.00 -14.67 -6.19
N LEU A 422 -31.14 -15.28 -5.86
CA LEU A 422 -32.39 -14.56 -5.66
C LEU A 422 -32.37 -13.69 -4.40
N ALA A 423 -31.73 -14.16 -3.32
CA ALA A 423 -31.55 -13.35 -2.12
C ALA A 423 -30.77 -12.06 -2.41
N ASP A 424 -29.68 -12.15 -3.16
CA ASP A 424 -28.86 -10.99 -3.55
C ASP A 424 -29.61 -10.01 -4.46
N ILE A 425 -30.37 -10.54 -5.44
CA ILE A 425 -31.25 -9.72 -6.30
C ILE A 425 -32.33 -9.03 -5.47
N HIS A 426 -32.95 -9.71 -4.51
CA HIS A 426 -33.96 -9.11 -3.65
C HIS A 426 -33.38 -8.08 -2.69
N PHE A 427 -32.20 -8.32 -2.12
CA PHE A 427 -31.47 -7.35 -1.31
C PHE A 427 -31.15 -6.07 -2.10
N SER A 428 -30.67 -6.21 -3.33
CA SER A 428 -30.37 -5.08 -4.23
C SER A 428 -31.60 -4.27 -4.62
N ASN A 429 -32.79 -4.87 -4.58
CA ASN A 429 -34.08 -4.21 -4.80
C ASN A 429 -34.75 -3.74 -3.49
N ASP A 430 -34.02 -3.71 -2.38
CA ASP A 430 -34.48 -3.39 -1.02
C ASP A 430 -35.70 -4.23 -0.55
N LYS A 431 -35.90 -5.42 -1.13
CA LYS A 431 -36.93 -6.40 -0.75
C LYS A 431 -36.39 -7.36 0.31
N PHE A 432 -36.08 -6.82 1.49
CA PHE A 432 -35.37 -7.54 2.55
C PHE A 432 -36.07 -8.82 3.03
N ASP A 433 -37.40 -8.82 3.17
CA ASP A 433 -38.12 -10.00 3.67
C ASP A 433 -38.02 -11.18 2.70
N LYS A 434 -38.09 -10.91 1.39
CA LYS A 434 -37.90 -11.93 0.36
C LYS A 434 -36.47 -12.45 0.34
N ALA A 435 -35.50 -11.55 0.48
CA ALA A 435 -34.10 -11.92 0.56
C ALA A 435 -33.80 -12.83 1.76
N MET A 436 -34.40 -12.52 2.92
CA MET A 436 -34.26 -13.32 4.14
C MET A 436 -34.84 -14.72 3.98
N GLY A 437 -36.02 -14.87 3.35
CA GLY A 437 -36.62 -16.18 3.09
C GLY A 437 -35.70 -17.09 2.27
N HIS A 438 -35.08 -16.57 1.21
CA HIS A 438 -34.12 -17.35 0.43
C HIS A 438 -32.81 -17.66 1.19
N ILE A 439 -32.32 -16.72 2.00
CA ILE A 439 -31.14 -16.95 2.86
C ILE A 439 -31.41 -18.06 3.87
N GLU A 440 -32.62 -18.15 4.42
CA GLU A 440 -32.98 -19.22 5.36
C GLU A 440 -32.90 -20.59 4.70
N ILE A 441 -33.37 -20.73 3.46
CA ILE A 441 -33.21 -21.96 2.66
C ILE A 441 -31.72 -22.27 2.48
N VAL A 442 -30.91 -21.30 2.05
CA VAL A 442 -29.46 -21.47 1.86
C VAL A 442 -28.76 -21.96 3.13
N LEU A 443 -29.08 -21.37 4.28
CA LEU A 443 -28.44 -21.71 5.55
C LEU A 443 -28.94 -23.02 6.16
N ASN A 444 -30.16 -23.47 5.81
CA ASN A 444 -30.66 -24.78 6.20
C ASN A 444 -29.97 -25.90 5.41
N GLU A 445 -29.81 -25.72 4.09
CA GLU A 445 -29.18 -26.69 3.21
C GLU A 445 -27.65 -26.70 3.33
N ASN A 446 -27.04 -25.52 3.45
CA ASN A 446 -25.61 -25.38 3.66
C ASN A 446 -25.32 -24.41 4.81
N PRO A 447 -25.31 -24.91 6.07
CA PRO A 447 -24.96 -24.12 7.24
C PRO A 447 -23.53 -23.57 7.23
N LYS A 448 -22.67 -24.02 6.30
CA LYS A 448 -21.30 -23.53 6.16
C LYS A 448 -21.16 -22.50 5.02
N TYR A 449 -22.26 -21.96 4.49
CA TYR A 449 -22.24 -20.99 3.40
C TYR A 449 -21.99 -19.57 3.94
N SER A 450 -20.73 -19.20 4.14
CA SER A 450 -20.33 -17.96 4.82
C SER A 450 -20.92 -16.68 4.20
N VAL A 451 -21.05 -16.63 2.87
CA VAL A 451 -21.54 -15.44 2.14
C VAL A 451 -23.03 -15.20 2.38
N ALA A 452 -23.80 -16.23 2.75
CA ALA A 452 -25.19 -16.07 3.18
C ALA A 452 -25.29 -15.42 4.56
N TYR A 453 -24.39 -15.75 5.49
CA TYR A 453 -24.29 -15.04 6.78
C TYR A 453 -23.91 -13.58 6.57
N LEU A 454 -22.98 -13.28 5.66
CA LEU A 454 -22.64 -11.90 5.30
C LEU A 454 -23.85 -11.15 4.73
N LEU A 455 -24.54 -11.70 3.74
CA LEU A 455 -25.71 -11.05 3.13
C LEU A 455 -26.84 -10.84 4.15
N LYS A 456 -27.07 -11.83 5.03
CA LYS A 456 -27.99 -11.73 6.16
C LYS A 456 -27.61 -10.58 7.11
N SER A 457 -26.33 -10.45 7.43
CA SER A 457 -25.80 -9.36 8.25
C SER A 457 -26.01 -8.00 7.59
N LYS A 458 -25.75 -7.87 6.28
CA LYS A 458 -26.01 -6.65 5.50
C LYS A 458 -27.49 -6.24 5.53
N ILE A 459 -28.40 -7.21 5.38
CA ILE A 459 -29.85 -6.98 5.47
C ILE A 459 -30.22 -6.45 6.86
N LEU A 460 -29.81 -7.13 7.92
CA LEU A 460 -30.12 -6.75 9.30
C LEU A 460 -29.54 -5.37 9.67
N PHE A 461 -28.33 -5.08 9.21
CA PHE A 461 -27.71 -3.76 9.35
C PHE A 461 -28.52 -2.66 8.65
N LYS A 462 -28.95 -2.87 7.39
CA LYS A 462 -29.81 -1.91 6.68
C LYS A 462 -31.16 -1.72 7.38
N GLN A 463 -31.72 -2.78 7.97
CA GLN A 463 -32.95 -2.73 8.76
C GLN A 463 -32.75 -2.12 10.16
N LYS A 464 -31.52 -1.71 10.52
CA LYS A 464 -31.14 -1.20 11.85
C LYS A 464 -31.40 -2.20 13.00
N LYS A 465 -31.44 -3.50 12.69
CA LYS A 465 -31.57 -4.59 13.66
C LYS A 465 -30.17 -5.02 14.09
N TYR A 466 -29.53 -4.18 14.89
CA TYR A 466 -28.11 -4.31 15.22
C TYR A 466 -27.82 -5.54 16.08
N ASP A 467 -28.64 -5.84 17.08
CA ASP A 467 -28.45 -7.02 17.95
C ASP A 467 -28.54 -8.34 17.16
N ASP A 468 -29.55 -8.46 16.30
CA ASP A 468 -29.69 -9.61 15.41
C ASP A 468 -28.52 -9.72 14.43
N CYS A 469 -28.06 -8.58 13.89
CA CYS A 469 -26.91 -8.52 12.99
C CYS A 469 -25.65 -9.04 13.69
N LEU A 470 -25.38 -8.58 14.92
CA LEU A 470 -24.24 -9.05 15.72
C LEU A 470 -24.33 -10.57 15.97
N SER A 471 -25.51 -11.09 16.31
CA SER A 471 -25.69 -12.54 16.50
C SER A 471 -25.41 -13.36 15.23
N VAL A 472 -25.82 -12.85 14.07
CA VAL A 472 -25.54 -13.50 12.77
C VAL A 472 -24.05 -13.43 12.44
N ILE A 473 -23.40 -12.29 12.70
CA ILE A 473 -21.96 -12.10 12.52
C ILE A 473 -21.17 -13.08 13.41
N GLU A 474 -21.54 -13.22 14.68
CA GLU A 474 -20.89 -14.14 15.64
C GLU A 474 -20.95 -15.61 15.18
N LYS A 475 -22.00 -15.99 14.45
CA LYS A 475 -22.13 -17.33 13.87
C LYS A 475 -21.39 -17.46 12.54
N GLY A 476 -21.50 -16.46 11.67
CA GLY A 476 -20.96 -16.50 10.30
C GLY A 476 -19.45 -16.31 10.22
N MET A 477 -18.86 -15.49 11.09
CA MET A 477 -17.43 -15.20 11.06
C MET A 477 -16.53 -16.42 11.35
N PRO A 478 -16.80 -17.26 12.37
CA PRO A 478 -16.03 -18.48 12.59
C PRO A 478 -16.09 -19.44 11.40
N ILE A 479 -17.26 -19.51 10.73
CA ILE A 479 -17.47 -20.36 9.54
C ILE A 479 -16.56 -19.88 8.41
N ALA A 480 -16.64 -18.59 8.06
CA ALA A 480 -15.79 -17.97 7.04
C ALA A 480 -14.29 -18.18 7.32
N THR A 481 -13.88 -17.92 8.57
CA THR A 481 -12.48 -18.09 9.02
C THR A 481 -12.02 -19.54 8.91
N SER A 482 -12.86 -20.51 9.31
CA SER A 482 -12.53 -21.93 9.24
C SER A 482 -12.36 -22.47 7.81
N GLN A 483 -12.96 -21.79 6.83
CA GLN A 483 -12.88 -22.12 5.39
C GLN A 483 -11.77 -21.34 4.66
N GLY A 484 -11.09 -20.41 5.34
CA GLY A 484 -10.09 -19.52 4.72
C GLY A 484 -10.69 -18.41 3.86
N GLU A 485 -11.98 -18.09 4.04
CA GLU A 485 -12.72 -17.10 3.26
C GLU A 485 -12.60 -15.71 3.90
N LEU A 486 -11.51 -15.01 3.56
CA LEU A 486 -11.18 -13.71 4.15
C LEU A 486 -12.17 -12.60 3.80
N MET A 487 -12.76 -12.58 2.59
CA MET A 487 -13.69 -11.51 2.19
C MET A 487 -14.96 -11.49 3.06
N PRO A 488 -15.74 -12.60 3.19
CA PRO A 488 -16.89 -12.62 4.09
C PRO A 488 -16.55 -12.36 5.55
N ALA A 489 -15.43 -12.91 6.04
CA ALA A 489 -14.97 -12.68 7.41
C ALA A 489 -14.66 -11.20 7.67
N ASN A 490 -13.92 -10.56 6.77
CA ASN A 490 -13.53 -9.16 6.88
C ASN A 490 -14.73 -8.22 6.76
N GLU A 491 -15.65 -8.47 5.82
CA GLU A 491 -16.84 -7.63 5.68
C GLU A 491 -17.78 -7.75 6.88
N MET A 492 -17.94 -8.95 7.45
CA MET A 492 -18.72 -9.15 8.68
C MET A 492 -18.07 -8.44 9.88
N GLN A 493 -16.73 -8.49 10.00
CA GLN A 493 -16.00 -7.75 11.03
C GLN A 493 -16.14 -6.23 10.87
N ALA A 494 -16.06 -5.72 9.63
CA ALA A 494 -16.27 -4.31 9.34
C ALA A 494 -17.69 -3.85 9.71
N LEU A 495 -18.71 -4.67 9.43
CA LEU A 495 -20.08 -4.42 9.87
C LEU A 495 -20.20 -4.41 11.40
N LYS A 496 -19.55 -5.35 12.09
CA LYS A 496 -19.48 -5.40 13.56
C LYS A 496 -18.92 -4.11 14.14
N SER A 497 -17.77 -3.65 13.64
CA SER A 497 -17.12 -2.40 14.08
C SER A 497 -18.00 -1.18 13.84
N LYS A 498 -18.70 -1.12 12.70
CA LYS A 498 -19.66 -0.04 12.41
C LYS A 498 -20.83 -0.01 13.39
N ILE A 499 -21.36 -1.17 13.76
CA ILE A 499 -22.46 -1.27 14.73
C ILE A 499 -22.01 -0.78 16.11
N SER A 500 -20.83 -1.16 16.57
CA SER A 500 -20.29 -0.73 17.87
C SER A 500 -20.06 0.78 17.99
N LYS A 501 -20.13 1.53 16.88
CA LYS A 501 -19.97 2.99 16.81
C LYS A 501 -21.30 3.75 16.72
N LEU A 502 -22.41 3.05 16.56
CA LEU A 502 -23.78 3.59 16.49
C LEU A 502 -24.46 3.48 17.85
#